data_AF-A0A081D9D1-F1
#
_entry.id   AF-A0A081D9D1-F1
#
_cell.length_a   1.000
_cell.length_b   1.000
_cell.length_c   1.000
_cell.angle_alpha   90.00
_cell.angle_beta   90.00
_cell.angle_gamma   90.00
#
_symmetry.space_group_name_H-M   'P 1'
#
loop_
_entity.id
_entity.type
_entity.pdbx_description
1 polymer ?
#
loop_
_entity_poly.entity_id
_entity_poly.type
_entity_poly.pdbx_seq_one_letter_code
_entity_poly.pdbx_strand_id
1 'polypeptide(L)'
;MSTLVQIQVLPHHLEDEDHILEKVFQKIDFSMNDVSQWSIRKRSIDARQRRVLYNLQIELWLNGVEKPVREPYKISDISNRPSVAL
;
A
#
# COMPACT_ATOMS: atom_id res chain seq x y z
N MET A 1 -12.74 6.04 -9.42
CA MET A 1 -12.04 6.55 -8.22
C MET A 1 -11.53 5.35 -7.42
N SER A 2 -10.36 5.44 -6.79
CA SER A 2 -9.85 4.39 -5.90
C SER A 2 -10.29 4.62 -4.46
N THR A 3 -10.49 3.54 -3.70
CA THR A 3 -10.86 3.57 -2.28
C THR A 3 -9.65 3.22 -1.43
N LEU A 4 -9.42 3.98 -0.37
CA LEU A 4 -8.30 3.75 0.57
C LEU A 4 -8.83 3.13 1.86
N VAL A 5 -8.29 1.97 2.22
CA VAL A 5 -8.65 1.24 3.43
C VAL A 5 -7.43 1.08 4.31
N GLN A 6 -7.57 1.36 5.60
CA GLN A 6 -6.49 1.18 6.58
C GLN A 6 -6.75 -0.03 7.46
N ILE A 7 -5.81 -0.96 7.45
CA ILE A 7 -5.85 -2.18 8.28
C ILE A 7 -4.62 -2.28 9.17
N GLN A 8 -4.76 -3.06 10.24
CA GLN A 8 -3.66 -3.46 11.10
C GLN A 8 -3.48 -4.98 11.05
N VAL A 9 -2.25 -5.40 10.78
CA VAL A 9 -1.88 -6.81 10.68
C VAL A 9 -0.64 -7.11 11.52
N LEU A 10 -0.45 -8.39 11.79
CA LEU A 10 0.71 -8.89 12.49
C LEU A 10 1.86 -9.14 11.51
N PRO A 11 3.11 -9.18 12.00
CA PRO A 11 4.28 -9.39 11.14
C PRO A 11 4.21 -10.67 10.29
N HIS A 12 3.62 -11.74 10.82
CA HIS A 12 3.49 -13.02 10.12
C HIS A 12 2.36 -13.06 9.09
N HIS A 13 1.41 -12.12 9.12
CA HIS A 13 0.33 -12.01 8.12
C HIS A 13 0.60 -10.94 7.07
N LEU A 14 1.84 -10.45 6.99
CA LEU A 14 2.21 -9.34 6.10
C LEU A 14 2.40 -9.81 4.65
N GLU A 15 2.75 -11.08 4.49
CA GLU A 15 2.90 -11.78 3.21
C GLU A 15 1.67 -12.65 2.88
N ASP A 16 0.71 -12.72 3.82
CA ASP A 16 -0.54 -13.46 3.65
C ASP A 16 -1.58 -12.54 2.98
N GLU A 17 -1.65 -12.62 1.65
CA GLU A 17 -2.55 -11.81 0.84
C GLU A 17 -4.03 -12.10 1.14
N ASP A 18 -4.39 -13.36 1.38
CA ASP A 18 -5.75 -13.77 1.71
C ASP A 18 -6.20 -13.16 3.04
N HIS A 19 -5.34 -13.23 4.07
CA HIS A 19 -5.63 -12.61 5.36
C HIS A 19 -5.72 -11.08 5.29
N ILE A 20 -4.86 -10.45 4.49
CA ILE A 20 -4.92 -9.01 4.24
C ILE A 20 -6.25 -8.63 3.60
N LEU A 21 -6.66 -9.34 2.55
CA LEU A 21 -7.91 -9.09 1.84
C LEU A 21 -9.12 -9.33 2.75
N GLU A 22 -9.15 -10.40 3.52
CA GLU A 22 -10.22 -10.67 4.49
C GLU A 22 -10.41 -9.49 5.45
N LYS A 23 -9.32 -8.98 6.04
CA LYS A 23 -9.36 -7.81 6.93
C LYS A 23 -9.79 -6.53 6.23
N VAL A 24 -9.49 -6.38 4.94
CA VAL A 24 -9.95 -5.24 4.14
C VAL A 24 -11.46 -5.33 3.94
N PHE A 25 -11.96 -6.48 3.48
CA PHE A 25 -13.39 -6.71 3.21
C PHE A 25 -14.24 -6.70 4.48
N GLN A 26 -13.69 -7.03 5.64
CA GLN A 26 -14.36 -6.81 6.94
C GLN A 26 -14.61 -5.33 7.28
N LYS A 27 -13.91 -4.39 6.62
CA LYS A 27 -14.00 -2.94 6.88
C LYS A 27 -14.79 -2.17 5.81
N ILE A 28 -15.18 -2.81 4.72
CA ILE A 28 -15.88 -2.18 3.60
C ILE A 28 -17.19 -2.91 3.32
N ASP A 29 -18.15 -2.22 2.74
CA ASP A 29 -19.49 -2.78 2.48
C ASP A 29 -19.63 -3.48 1.12
N PHE A 30 -18.60 -3.42 0.26
CA PHE A 30 -18.62 -4.03 -1.08
C PHE A 30 -17.83 -5.33 -1.15
N SER A 31 -18.15 -6.18 -2.14
CA SER A 31 -17.61 -7.52 -2.25
C SER A 31 -16.32 -7.55 -3.05
N MET A 32 -15.56 -8.64 -2.93
CA MET A 32 -14.38 -8.89 -3.75
C MET A 32 -14.69 -8.91 -5.25
N ASN A 33 -15.93 -9.28 -5.62
CA ASN A 33 -16.38 -9.24 -7.02
C ASN A 33 -16.43 -7.83 -7.61
N ASP A 34 -16.56 -6.79 -6.77
CA ASP A 34 -16.61 -5.40 -7.21
C ASP A 34 -15.20 -4.80 -7.40
N VAL A 35 -14.17 -5.49 -6.91
CA VAL A 35 -12.77 -5.04 -6.93
C VAL A 35 -12.06 -5.66 -8.12
N SER A 36 -11.64 -4.82 -9.06
CA SER A 36 -10.81 -5.23 -10.20
C SER A 36 -9.36 -5.46 -9.77
N GLN A 37 -8.83 -4.59 -8.90
CA GLN A 37 -7.43 -4.65 -8.50
C GLN A 37 -7.23 -4.02 -7.13
N TRP A 38 -6.15 -4.41 -6.46
CA TRP A 38 -5.75 -3.82 -5.19
C TRP A 38 -4.22 -3.67 -5.11
N SER A 39 -3.75 -2.82 -4.21
CA SER A 39 -2.32 -2.74 -3.89
C SER A 39 -2.08 -2.11 -2.53
N ILE A 40 -0.92 -2.39 -1.96
CA ILE A 40 -0.49 -1.74 -0.72
C ILE A 40 0.18 -0.40 -1.07
N ARG A 41 -0.50 0.70 -0.75
CA ARG A 41 0.00 2.06 -0.99
C ARG A 41 1.08 2.46 0.00
N LYS A 42 0.92 2.08 1.27
CA LYS A 42 1.86 2.41 2.36
C LYS A 42 1.91 1.29 3.39
N ARG A 43 3.12 1.00 3.87
CA ARG A 43 3.38 0.11 5.01
C ARG A 43 4.11 0.92 6.08
N SER A 44 3.64 0.85 7.31
CA SER A 44 4.31 1.46 8.47
C SER A 44 4.24 0.54 9.66
N ILE A 45 5.25 0.61 10.53
CA ILE A 45 5.39 -0.27 11.68
C ILE A 45 5.13 0.54 12.94
N ASP A 46 4.28 0.01 13.82
CA ASP A 46 4.23 0.42 15.20
C ASP A 46 5.02 -0.58 16.05
N ALA A 47 6.21 -0.15 16.48
CA ALA A 47 7.13 -0.92 17.30
C ALA A 47 7.22 -0.39 18.74
N ARG A 48 6.29 0.49 19.15
CA ARG A 48 6.32 1.10 20.50
C ARG A 48 5.77 0.16 21.58
N GLN A 49 5.00 -0.84 21.18
CA GLN A 49 4.37 -1.81 22.08
C GLN A 49 5.15 -3.13 22.11
N ARG A 50 4.90 -3.95 23.15
CA ARG A 50 5.47 -5.30 23.28
C ARG A 50 5.17 -6.20 22.06
N ARG A 51 4.06 -5.93 21.38
CA ARG A 51 3.65 -6.61 20.15
C ARG A 51 3.79 -5.65 18.98
N VAL A 52 4.63 -6.01 18.01
CA VAL A 52 4.81 -5.23 16.78
C VAL A 52 3.56 -5.36 15.91
N LEU A 53 3.03 -4.23 15.46
CA LEU A 53 1.88 -4.17 14.55
C LEU A 53 2.26 -3.40 13.29
N TYR A 54 1.74 -3.85 12.15
CA TYR A 54 1.91 -3.17 10.88
C TYR A 54 0.61 -2.48 10.49
N ASN A 55 0.71 -1.17 10.26
CA ASN A 55 -0.35 -0.36 9.68
C ASN A 55 -0.17 -0.38 8.15
N LEU A 56 -1.13 -0.98 7.46
CA LEU A 56 -1.17 -1.05 6.00
C LEU A 56 -2.27 -0.13 5.47
N GLN A 57 -1.91 0.68 4.46
CA GLN A 57 -2.88 1.42 3.67
C GLN A 57 -3.04 0.71 2.33
N ILE A 58 -4.22 0.14 2.11
CA ILE A 58 -4.60 -0.59 0.92
C ILE A 58 -5.37 0.36 0.00
N GLU A 59 -5.04 0.34 -1.28
CA GLU A 59 -5.75 1.04 -2.34
C GLU A 59 -6.50 0.01 -3.19
N LEU A 60 -7.82 0.19 -3.30
CA LEU A 60 -8.74 -0.68 -4.03
C LEU A 60 -9.25 0.06 -5.27
N TRP A 61 -9.27 -0.63 -6.41
CA TRP A 61 -9.86 -0.16 -7.65
C TRP A 61 -11.09 -1.00 -7.97
N LEU A 62 -12.25 -0.35 -8.07
CA LEU A 62 -13.49 -1.00 -8.46
C LEU A 62 -13.52 -1.29 -9.95
N ASN A 63 -14.37 -2.23 -10.36
CA ASN A 63 -14.61 -2.56 -11.75
C ASN A 63 -14.96 -1.31 -12.57
N GLY A 64 -14.30 -1.12 -13.71
CA GLY A 64 -14.46 0.06 -14.56
C GLY A 64 -13.55 1.24 -14.22
N VAL A 65 -12.66 1.12 -13.22
CA VAL A 65 -11.65 2.13 -12.89
C VAL A 65 -10.25 1.57 -13.18
N GLU A 66 -9.58 2.13 -14.19
CA GLU A 66 -8.19 1.73 -14.49
C GLU A 66 -7.22 2.27 -13.43
N LYS A 67 -6.25 1.42 -13.06
CA LYS A 67 -5.13 1.83 -12.22
C LYS A 67 -4.21 2.73 -13.06
N PRO A 68 -3.86 3.94 -12.58
CA PRO A 68 -2.90 4.78 -13.28
C PRO A 68 -1.55 4.05 -13.33
N VAL A 69 -1.03 3.87 -14.55
CA VAL A 69 0.30 3.32 -14.78
C VAL A 69 1.31 4.33 -14.22
N ARG A 70 2.03 3.96 -13.16
CA ARG A 70 3.10 4.80 -12.61
C ARG A 70 4.35 4.53 -13.44
N GLU A 71 4.87 5.58 -14.09
CA GLU A 71 6.19 5.49 -14.71
C GLU A 71 7.26 5.33 -13.63
N PRO A 72 8.24 4.43 -13.83
CA PRO A 72 9.35 4.28 -12.90
C PRO A 72 10.13 5.59 -12.78
N TYR A 73 10.58 5.90 -11.56
CA TYR A 73 11.40 7.07 -11.32
C TYR A 73 12.70 6.98 -12.12
N LYS A 74 12.93 7.93 -13.03
CA LYS A 74 14.18 8.06 -13.77
C LYS A 74 15.17 8.84 -12.92
N ILE A 75 16.24 8.18 -12.47
CA ILE A 75 17.38 8.85 -11.83
C ILE A 75 17.99 9.78 -12.89
N SER A 76 18.07 11.07 -12.58
CA SER A 76 18.79 12.03 -13.42
C SER A 76 20.28 11.95 -13.13
N ASP A 77 21.10 11.92 -14.18
CA ASP A 77 22.54 11.99 -14.05
C ASP A 77 22.93 13.37 -13.47
N ILE A 78 23.62 13.36 -12.33
CA ILE A 78 24.01 14.57 -11.59
C ILE A 78 25.50 14.89 -11.70
N SER A 79 26.22 14.25 -12.63
CA SER A 79 27.68 14.31 -12.73
C SER A 79 28.24 15.73 -12.92
N ASN A 80 27.42 16.68 -13.36
CA ASN A 80 27.82 18.06 -13.64
C ASN A 80 27.22 19.11 -12.69
N ARG A 81 26.72 18.70 -11.50
CA ARG A 81 26.22 19.66 -10.51
C ARG A 81 27.38 20.28 -9.72
N PRO A 82 27.35 21.60 -9.46
CA PRO A 82 28.38 22.26 -8.66
C PRO A 82 28.44 21.64 -7.26
N SER A 83 29.64 21.25 -6.82
CA SER A 83 29.89 20.77 -5.48
C SER A 83 29.82 21.93 -4.48
N VAL A 84 29.00 21.79 -3.45
CA VAL A 84 29.06 22.66 -2.28
C VAL A 84 30.12 22.08 -1.36
N ALA A 85 31.24 22.77 -1.19
CA ALA A 85 32.22 22.43 -0.16
C ALA A 85 31.65 22.82 1.22
N LEU A 86 31.69 21.89 2.17
CA LEU A 86 31.36 22.09 3.59
C LEU A 86 32.58 22.59 4.36
#